data_AF-A0A1G1NSH2-F1
#
_entry.id   AF-A0A1G1NSH2-F1
#
_cell.length_a   1.000
_cell.length_b   1.000
_cell.length_c   1.000
_cell.angle_alpha   90.00
_cell.angle_beta   90.00
_cell.angle_gamma   90.00
#
_symmetry.space_group_name_H-M   'P 1'
#
loop_
_entity.id
_entity.type
_entity.pdbx_description
1 polymer ?
#
loop_
_entity_poly.entity_id
_entity_poly.type
_entity_poly.pdbx_seq_one_letter_code
_entity_poly.pdbx_strand_id
1 'polypeptide(L)'
;MKKKEDDLTFEIQFYEGLIKKKPDFVEALAALGDIYTKQGFYEKGLTIDRKLSVLRPEDPNVFYNLACSYSLVNNIDQALAAMQQATEYGYHDFDYLQKDSDLENLRRDTRFEHFLANVKNKKSP
;
A
#
# COMPACT_ATOMS: atom_id res chain seq x y z
N MET A 1 2.82 6.95 -25.78
CA MET A 1 3.20 5.89 -24.82
C MET A 1 4.68 5.92 -24.49
N LYS A 2 5.61 5.80 -25.46
CA LYS A 2 7.08 5.86 -25.23
C LYS A 2 7.59 6.90 -24.21
N LYS A 3 7.22 8.18 -24.36
CA LYS A 3 7.69 9.24 -23.47
C LYS A 3 7.37 8.99 -21.98
N LYS A 4 6.20 8.43 -21.67
CA LYS A 4 5.78 8.18 -20.28
C LYS A 4 6.52 6.98 -19.66
N GLU A 5 6.83 5.97 -20.47
CA GLU A 5 7.66 4.83 -20.04
C GLU A 5 9.11 5.26 -19.81
N ASP A 6 9.64 6.13 -20.68
CA ASP A 6 10.99 6.70 -20.54
C ASP A 6 11.09 7.60 -19.29
N ASP A 7 10.09 8.44 -19.04
CA ASP A 7 10.02 9.31 -17.85
C ASP A 7 9.97 8.48 -16.55
N LEU A 8 9.16 7.41 -16.50
CA LEU A 8 9.04 6.54 -15.32
C LEU A 8 10.32 5.72 -15.09
N THR A 9 11.02 5.33 -16.15
CA THR A 9 12.32 4.65 -16.02
C THR A 9 13.36 5.57 -15.38
N PHE A 10 13.38 6.84 -15.76
CA PHE A 10 14.25 7.85 -15.14
C PHE A 10 13.89 8.08 -13.66
N GLU A 11 12.61 8.21 -13.34
CA GLU A 11 12.15 8.40 -11.95
C GLU A 11 12.56 7.23 -11.04
N ILE A 12 12.38 5.99 -11.50
CA ILE A 12 12.82 4.79 -10.75
C ILE A 12 14.32 4.87 -10.45
N GLN A 13 15.15 5.13 -11.47
CA GLN A 13 16.61 5.20 -11.29
C GLN A 13 17.01 6.33 -10.33
N PHE A 14 16.33 7.48 -10.41
CA PHE A 14 16.56 8.60 -9.52
C PHE A 14 16.27 8.23 -8.06
N TYR A 15 15.10 7.67 -7.78
CA TYR A 15 14.72 7.29 -6.42
C TYR A 15 15.54 6.10 -5.89
N GLU A 16 15.85 5.10 -6.71
CA GLU A 16 16.78 4.02 -6.36
C GLU A 16 18.15 4.57 -5.94
N GLY A 17 18.67 5.56 -6.68
CA GLY A 17 19.92 6.25 -6.34
C GLY A 17 19.84 7.04 -5.04
N LEU A 18 18.70 7.68 -4.76
CA LEU A 18 18.46 8.40 -3.52
C LEU A 18 18.44 7.45 -2.31
N ILE A 19 17.68 6.36 -2.38
CA ILE A 19 17.57 5.41 -1.27
C ILE A 19 18.89 4.64 -1.07
N LYS A 20 19.70 4.45 -2.11
CA LYS A 20 21.06 3.90 -1.95
C LYS A 20 21.94 4.80 -1.08
N LYS A 21 21.78 6.12 -1.17
CA LYS A 21 22.52 7.10 -0.35
C LYS A 21 21.89 7.35 1.01
N LYS A 22 20.56 7.32 1.07
CA LYS A 22 19.76 7.53 2.28
C LYS A 22 18.68 6.45 2.36
N PRO A 23 19.01 5.27 2.90
CA PRO A 23 18.10 4.12 2.90
C PRO A 23 16.74 4.42 3.50
N ASP A 24 16.67 5.29 4.50
CA ASP A 24 15.46 5.53 5.28
C ASP A 24 14.79 6.86 4.93
N PHE A 25 15.07 7.38 3.72
CA PHE A 25 14.40 8.57 3.22
C PHE A 25 12.96 8.24 2.82
N VAL A 26 12.05 8.44 3.76
CA VAL A 26 10.63 8.04 3.69
C VAL A 26 9.93 8.55 2.43
N GLU A 27 10.15 9.81 2.05
CA GLU A 27 9.51 10.42 0.90
C GLU A 27 9.95 9.79 -0.42
N ALA A 28 11.25 9.44 -0.54
CA ALA A 28 11.78 8.74 -1.69
C ALA A 28 11.29 7.28 -1.75
N LEU A 29 11.20 6.62 -0.59
CA LEU A 29 10.61 5.29 -0.50
C LEU A 29 9.15 5.31 -0.93
N ALA A 30 8.33 6.22 -0.40
CA ALA A 30 6.91 6.32 -0.74
C ALA A 30 6.69 6.56 -2.24
N ALA A 31 7.46 7.47 -2.84
CA ALA A 31 7.40 7.73 -4.28
C ALA A 31 7.81 6.48 -5.09
N LEU A 32 8.88 5.79 -4.69
CA LEU A 32 9.35 4.60 -5.40
C LEU A 32 8.37 3.43 -5.29
N GLY A 33 7.75 3.22 -4.13
CA GLY A 33 6.72 2.19 -3.93
C GLY A 33 5.52 2.39 -4.85
N ASP A 34 4.98 3.62 -4.90
CA ASP A 34 3.89 4.00 -5.79
C ASP A 34 4.26 3.80 -7.27
N ILE A 35 5.47 4.22 -7.69
CA ILE A 35 5.93 4.01 -9.06
C ILE A 35 6.06 2.52 -9.41
N TYR A 36 6.64 1.71 -8.52
CA TYR A 36 6.74 0.26 -8.73
C TYR A 36 5.36 -0.38 -8.88
N THR A 37 4.41 -0.04 -8.02
CA THR A 37 3.03 -0.53 -8.11
C THR A 37 2.37 -0.13 -9.43
N LYS A 38 2.47 1.13 -9.84
CA LYS A 38 1.94 1.63 -11.12
C LYS A 38 2.56 0.98 -12.35
N GLN A 39 3.78 0.45 -12.23
CA GLN A 39 4.47 -0.27 -13.31
C GLN A 39 4.23 -1.79 -13.27
N GLY A 40 3.43 -2.30 -12.33
CA GLY A 40 3.18 -3.73 -12.17
C GLY A 40 4.32 -4.48 -11.46
N PHE A 41 5.31 -3.78 -10.91
CA PHE A 41 6.40 -4.36 -10.12
C PHE A 41 5.97 -4.59 -8.67
N TYR A 42 4.86 -5.31 -8.47
CA TYR A 42 4.19 -5.43 -7.17
C TYR A 42 5.09 -5.99 -6.06
N GLU A 43 5.95 -6.97 -6.36
CA GLU A 43 6.90 -7.51 -5.37
C GLU A 43 7.93 -6.46 -4.90
N LYS A 44 8.34 -5.55 -5.80
CA LYS A 44 9.22 -4.44 -5.42
C LYS A 44 8.47 -3.40 -4.60
N GLY A 45 7.25 -3.05 -5.02
CA GLY A 45 6.36 -2.16 -4.25
C GLY A 45 6.15 -2.68 -2.82
N LEU A 46 5.83 -3.97 -2.69
CA LEU A 46 5.67 -4.64 -1.40
C LEU A 46 6.95 -4.57 -0.54
N THR A 47 8.12 -4.76 -1.15
CA THR A 47 9.41 -4.64 -0.43
C THR A 47 9.58 -3.25 0.16
N ILE A 48 9.19 -2.21 -0.58
CA ILE A 48 9.25 -0.81 -0.14
C ILE A 48 8.21 -0.53 0.96
N ASP A 49 6.96 -0.95 0.79
CA ASP A 49 5.90 -0.72 1.78
C ASP A 49 6.17 -1.44 3.11
N ARG A 50 6.76 -2.65 3.06
CA ARG A 50 7.24 -3.33 4.27
C ARG A 50 8.35 -2.58 4.98
N LYS A 51 9.18 -1.84 4.24
CA LYS A 51 10.20 -0.98 4.85
C LYS A 51 9.55 0.26 5.47
N LEU A 52 8.62 0.88 4.78
CA LEU A 52 7.88 2.04 5.28
C LEU A 52 7.12 1.71 6.57
N SER A 53 6.51 0.52 6.68
CA SER A 53 5.79 0.13 7.91
C SER A 53 6.71 -0.02 9.13
N VAL A 54 7.99 -0.32 8.93
CA VAL A 54 8.99 -0.30 10.01
C VAL A 54 9.40 1.13 10.37
N LEU A 55 9.50 2.02 9.40
CA LEU A 55 9.91 3.43 9.61
C LEU A 55 8.76 4.30 10.17
N ARG A 56 7.52 3.92 9.89
CA ARG A 56 6.29 4.63 10.27
C ARG A 56 5.27 3.65 10.86
N PRO A 57 5.54 3.06 12.04
CA PRO A 57 4.76 1.97 12.61
C PRO A 57 3.37 2.35 13.09
N GLU A 58 3.01 3.64 13.05
CA GLU A 58 1.71 4.18 13.47
C GLU A 58 1.03 5.00 12.36
N ASP A 59 1.58 5.01 11.13
CA ASP A 59 0.99 5.76 10.03
C ASP A 59 -0.09 4.90 9.33
N PRO A 60 -1.38 5.27 9.43
CA PRO A 60 -2.46 4.50 8.84
C PRO A 60 -2.34 4.37 7.32
N ASN A 61 -1.79 5.37 6.62
CA ASN A 61 -1.63 5.34 5.17
C ASN A 61 -0.57 4.32 4.74
N VAL A 62 0.48 4.16 5.55
CA VAL A 62 1.53 3.17 5.28
C VAL A 62 0.99 1.75 5.39
N PHE A 63 0.17 1.46 6.39
CA PHE A 63 -0.47 0.14 6.50
C PHE A 63 -1.56 -0.09 5.45
N TYR A 64 -2.28 0.96 5.03
CA TYR A 64 -3.20 0.89 3.91
C TYR A 64 -2.47 0.53 2.61
N ASN A 65 -1.39 1.24 2.26
CA ASN A 65 -0.59 0.93 1.08
C ASN A 65 0.02 -0.49 1.16
N LEU A 66 0.48 -0.90 2.35
CA LEU A 66 0.97 -2.26 2.57
C LEU A 66 -0.12 -3.31 2.32
N ALA A 67 -1.36 -3.05 2.73
CA ALA A 67 -2.49 -3.92 2.42
C ALA A 67 -2.78 -4.01 0.91
N CYS A 68 -2.70 -2.88 0.19
CA CYS A 68 -2.79 -2.84 -1.27
C CYS A 68 -1.69 -3.69 -1.92
N SER A 69 -0.43 -3.49 -1.52
CA SER A 69 0.71 -4.28 -2.01
C SER A 69 0.57 -5.78 -1.75
N TYR A 70 0.11 -6.19 -0.56
CA TYR A 70 -0.16 -7.61 -0.28
C TYR A 70 -1.32 -8.17 -1.10
N SER A 71 -2.38 -7.38 -1.32
CA SER A 71 -3.51 -7.78 -2.16
C SER A 71 -3.07 -7.98 -3.62
N LEU A 72 -2.23 -7.09 -4.16
CA LEU A 72 -1.69 -7.17 -5.53
C LEU A 72 -0.83 -8.41 -5.76
N VAL A 73 -0.08 -8.88 -4.76
CA VAL A 73 0.67 -10.16 -4.81
C VAL A 73 -0.17 -11.37 -4.35
N ASN A 74 -1.47 -11.20 -4.17
CA ASN A 74 -2.44 -12.23 -3.77
C ASN A 74 -2.12 -12.89 -2.41
N ASN A 75 -1.46 -12.17 -1.50
CA ASN A 75 -1.22 -12.59 -0.13
C ASN A 75 -2.31 -12.06 0.80
N ILE A 76 -3.47 -12.70 0.73
CA ILE A 76 -4.72 -12.19 1.32
C ILE A 76 -4.66 -12.11 2.85
N ASP A 77 -4.01 -13.07 3.50
CA ASP A 77 -3.90 -13.07 4.97
C ASP A 77 -3.12 -11.86 5.48
N GLN A 78 -2.01 -11.52 4.83
CA GLN A 78 -1.21 -10.35 5.20
C GLN A 78 -1.90 -9.03 4.78
N ALA A 79 -2.61 -9.03 3.65
CA ALA A 79 -3.40 -7.87 3.22
C ALA A 79 -4.48 -7.51 4.25
N LEU A 80 -5.22 -8.50 4.74
CA LEU A 80 -6.24 -8.29 5.76
C LEU A 80 -5.63 -7.82 7.09
N ALA A 81 -4.50 -8.41 7.51
CA ALA A 81 -3.80 -7.99 8.73
C ALA A 81 -3.31 -6.55 8.66
N ALA A 82 -2.68 -6.15 7.55
CA ALA A 82 -2.24 -4.78 7.32
C ALA A 82 -3.42 -3.80 7.29
N MET A 83 -4.55 -4.18 6.67
CA MET A 83 -5.75 -3.35 6.64
C MET A 83 -6.34 -3.14 8.04
N GLN A 84 -6.34 -4.17 8.90
CA GLN A 84 -6.76 -4.05 10.29
C GLN A 84 -5.88 -3.04 11.04
N GLN A 85 -4.55 -3.12 10.90
CA GLN A 85 -3.62 -2.17 11.48
C GLN A 85 -3.86 -0.74 10.96
N ALA A 86 -4.10 -0.57 9.65
CA ALA A 86 -4.41 0.73 9.08
C ALA A 86 -5.60 1.38 9.79
N THR A 87 -6.68 0.62 10.00
CA THR A 87 -7.88 1.13 10.67
C THR A 87 -7.70 1.34 12.18
N GLU A 88 -6.87 0.54 12.83
CA GLU A 88 -6.50 0.72 14.23
C GLU A 88 -5.73 2.02 14.44
N TYR A 89 -4.82 2.36 13.52
CA TYR A 89 -4.09 3.63 13.51
C TYR A 89 -4.87 4.81 12.90
N GLY A 90 -6.15 4.61 12.57
CA GLY A 90 -7.06 5.70 12.22
C GLY A 90 -7.42 5.85 10.75
N TYR A 91 -7.02 4.93 9.86
CA TYR A 91 -7.53 4.91 8.50
C TYR A 91 -9.06 4.79 8.50
N HIS A 92 -9.74 5.62 7.72
CA HIS A 92 -11.19 5.74 7.81
C HIS A 92 -11.91 5.98 6.47
N ASP A 93 -11.22 5.92 5.34
CA ASP A 93 -11.85 6.04 4.02
C ASP A 93 -12.43 4.69 3.56
N PHE A 94 -13.40 4.18 4.31
CA PHE A 94 -14.00 2.87 4.07
C PHE A 94 -14.80 2.78 2.77
N ASP A 95 -15.22 3.93 2.23
CA ASP A 95 -15.91 3.99 0.95
C ASP A 95 -14.92 3.87 -0.21
N TYR A 96 -13.71 4.41 -0.06
CA TYR A 96 -12.65 4.20 -1.03
C TYR A 96 -12.12 2.76 -1.03
N LEU A 97 -12.01 2.12 0.14
CA LEU A 97 -11.58 0.72 0.25
C LEU A 97 -12.38 -0.24 -0.66
N GLN A 98 -13.66 0.05 -0.88
CA GLN A 98 -14.55 -0.78 -1.71
C GLN A 98 -14.35 -0.58 -3.22
N LYS A 99 -13.71 0.52 -3.62
CA LYS A 99 -13.54 0.94 -5.02
C LYS A 99 -12.11 0.77 -5.51
N ASP A 100 -11.16 0.74 -4.59
CA ASP A 100 -9.76 0.58 -4.91
C ASP A 100 -9.51 -0.75 -5.67
N SER A 101 -8.84 -0.62 -6.82
CA SER A 101 -8.48 -1.75 -7.67
C SER A 101 -7.37 -2.59 -7.06
N ASP A 102 -6.47 -1.99 -6.29
CA ASP A 102 -5.33 -2.70 -5.72
C ASP A 102 -5.80 -3.68 -4.63
N LEU A 103 -6.96 -3.40 -4.02
CA LEU A 103 -7.63 -4.25 -3.07
C LEU A 103 -8.55 -5.31 -3.71
N GLU A 104 -8.59 -5.46 -5.03
CA GLU A 104 -9.54 -6.39 -5.69
C GLU A 104 -9.43 -7.82 -5.15
N ASN A 105 -8.22 -8.35 -4.99
CA ASN A 105 -8.04 -9.72 -4.47
C ASN A 105 -8.48 -9.82 -3.00
N LEU A 106 -8.16 -8.83 -2.16
CA LEU A 106 -8.63 -8.77 -0.78
C LEU A 106 -10.16 -8.65 -0.70
N ARG A 107 -10.79 -7.84 -1.55
CA ARG A 107 -12.24 -7.63 -1.58
C ARG A 107 -13.04 -8.89 -1.94
N ARG A 108 -12.42 -9.84 -2.63
CA ARG A 108 -13.04 -11.14 -2.96
C ARG A 108 -13.06 -12.11 -1.77
N ASP A 109 -12.30 -11.83 -0.72
CA ASP A 109 -12.31 -12.62 0.51
C ASP A 109 -13.47 -12.20 1.42
N THR A 110 -14.29 -13.16 1.84
CA THR A 110 -15.47 -12.89 2.68
C THR A 110 -15.11 -12.27 4.03
N ARG A 111 -13.90 -12.51 4.55
CA ARG A 111 -13.42 -11.88 5.79
C ARG A 111 -13.30 -10.37 5.66
N PHE A 112 -13.06 -9.85 4.46
CA PHE A 112 -13.00 -8.42 4.21
C PHE A 112 -14.38 -7.75 4.36
N GLU A 113 -15.44 -8.42 3.92
CA GLU A 113 -16.82 -7.94 4.11
C GLU A 113 -17.17 -7.85 5.61
N HIS A 114 -16.85 -8.90 6.37
CA HIS A 114 -17.01 -8.91 7.82
C HIS A 114 -16.19 -7.80 8.51
N PHE A 115 -14.95 -7.60 8.06
CA PHE A 115 -14.11 -6.52 8.54
C PHE A 115 -14.75 -5.14 8.30
N LEU A 116 -15.22 -4.86 7.08
CA LEU A 116 -15.87 -3.59 6.74
C LEU A 116 -17.14 -3.35 7.57
N ALA A 117 -17.98 -4.37 7.75
CA ALA A 117 -19.16 -4.27 8.59
C ALA A 117 -18.78 -3.90 10.04
N ASN A 118 -17.74 -4.53 10.59
CA ASN A 118 -17.28 -4.27 11.94
C ASN A 118 -16.74 -2.85 12.13
N VAL A 119 -15.89 -2.36 11.21
CA VAL A 119 -15.31 -1.01 11.35
C VAL A 119 -16.33 0.10 11.13
N LYS A 120 -17.34 -0.11 10.26
CA LYS A 120 -18.45 0.85 10.09
C LYS A 120 -19.35 0.91 11.31
N ASN A 121 -19.67 -0.23 11.92
CA ASN A 121 -20.50 -0.29 13.13
C ASN A 121 -19.80 0.33 14.36
N LYS A 122 -18.48 0.17 14.50
CA LYS A 122 -17.71 0.81 15.59
C LYS A 122 -17.66 2.33 15.51
N LYS A 123 -17.98 2.93 14.35
CA LYS A 123 -18.00 4.39 14.15
C LYS A 123 -19.40 4.98 14.17
N SER A 124 -20.44 4.20 14.49
CA SER A 124 -21.76 4.75 14.82
C SER A 124 -21.71 5.40 16.21
N PRO A 125 -22.06 6.69 16.35
CA PRO A 125 -22.11 7.38 17.65
C PRO A 125 -23.16 6.77 18.59
#